data_AF-A0A9X8VGE0-F1
#
_entry.id   AF-A0A9X8VGE0-F1
#
_cell.length_a   1.000
_cell.length_b   1.000
_cell.length_c   1.000
_cell.angle_alpha   90.00
_cell.angle_beta   90.00
_cell.angle_gamma   90.00
#
_symmetry.space_group_name_H-M   'P 1'
#
loop_
_entity.id
_entity.type
_entity.pdbx_description
1 polymer ?
#
loop_
_entity_poly.entity_id
_entity_poly.type
_entity_poly.pdbx_seq_one_letter_code
_entity_poly.pdbx_strand_id
1 'polypeptide(L)'
;QVMLFLNRRGYAPALLCHECGWIAECQRCDHYYTFHQHQRQLRCHHCDSQRPVPHQCPQCGSTHLVSVGVGTEQLEQELAP
;
A
#
# COMPACT_ATOMS: atom_id res chain seq x y z
N GLN A 1 -24.96 12.35 13.22
CA GLN A 1 -23.87 11.51 13.77
C GLN A 1 -23.44 10.54 12.68
N VAL A 2 -22.13 10.37 12.44
CA VAL A 2 -21.59 9.47 11.41
C VAL A 2 -20.75 8.40 12.10
N MET A 3 -20.96 7.14 11.72
CA MET A 3 -20.13 6.02 12.15
C MET A 3 -19.19 5.62 11.00
N LEU A 4 -17.89 5.67 11.26
CA LEU A 4 -16.83 5.21 10.38
C LEU A 4 -16.37 3.82 10.84
N PHE A 5 -16.46 2.83 9.95
CA PHE A 5 -15.94 1.50 10.19
C PHE A 5 -14.55 1.39 9.57
N LEU A 6 -13.55 1.18 10.41
CA LEU A 6 -12.15 0.99 10.02
C LEU A 6 -11.72 -0.42 10.44
N ASN A 7 -10.90 -1.06 9.61
CA ASN A 7 -10.37 -2.37 9.93
C ASN A 7 -9.46 -2.28 11.18
N ARG A 8 -9.79 -3.04 12.24
CA ARG A 8 -9.17 -2.95 13.58
C ARG A 8 -7.77 -3.58 13.70
N ARG A 9 -7.22 -4.16 12.63
CA ARG A 9 -5.85 -4.68 12.58
C ARG A 9 -5.12 -3.98 11.46
N GLY A 10 -4.07 -3.24 11.84
CA GLY A 10 -3.27 -2.36 11.00
C GLY A 10 -3.06 -2.94 9.62
N TYR A 11 -3.66 -2.28 8.63
CA TYR A 11 -3.48 -2.65 7.24
C TYR A 11 -2.02 -2.39 6.89
N ALA A 12 -1.29 -3.43 6.48
CA ALA A 12 0.05 -3.25 5.95
C ALA A 12 -0.10 -2.41 4.67
N PRO A 13 0.60 -1.26 4.54
CA PRO A 13 0.41 -0.35 3.42
C PRO A 13 0.71 -1.09 2.10
N ALA A 14 -0.23 -1.11 1.17
CA ALA A 14 -0.03 -1.58 -0.19
C ALA A 14 0.35 -0.40 -1.11
N LEU A 15 0.97 -0.67 -2.25
CA LEU A 15 1.24 0.35 -3.27
C LEU A 15 0.13 0.30 -4.33
N LEU A 16 -0.51 1.45 -4.59
CA LEU A 16 -1.62 1.61 -5.52
C LEU A 16 -1.34 2.73 -6.52
N CYS A 17 -1.79 2.59 -7.76
CA CYS A 17 -1.85 3.68 -8.73
C CYS A 17 -3.15 4.47 -8.55
N HIS A 18 -3.03 5.77 -8.27
CA HIS A 18 -4.19 6.64 -8.07
C HIS A 18 -5.04 6.80 -9.34
N GLU A 19 -4.43 6.68 -10.53
CA GLU A 19 -5.13 6.91 -11.80
C GLU A 19 -5.91 5.70 -12.32
N CYS A 20 -5.35 4.49 -12.22
CA CYS A 20 -5.97 3.30 -12.82
C CYS A 20 -6.32 2.19 -11.81
N GLY A 21 -6.00 2.37 -10.53
CA GLY A 21 -6.33 1.41 -9.49
C GLY A 21 -5.44 0.16 -9.46
N TRP A 22 -4.37 0.09 -10.26
CA TRP A 22 -3.39 -0.99 -10.17
C TRP A 22 -2.84 -1.12 -8.73
N ILE A 23 -2.77 -2.34 -8.21
CA ILE A 23 -2.19 -2.66 -6.90
C ILE A 23 -0.97 -3.55 -7.10
N ALA A 24 0.09 -3.30 -6.35
CA ALA A 24 1.31 -4.10 -6.44
C ALA A 24 1.08 -5.56 -5.96
N GLU A 25 1.05 -6.49 -6.90
CA GLU A 25 0.90 -7.93 -6.66
C GLU A 25 2.24 -8.69 -6.73
N CYS A 26 2.36 -9.71 -5.88
CA CYS A 26 3.50 -10.60 -5.86
C CYS A 26 3.43 -11.63 -6.97
N GLN A 27 4.30 -11.49 -7.97
CA GLN A 27 4.42 -12.42 -9.09
C GLN A 27 4.94 -13.84 -8.71
N ARG A 28 5.08 -14.16 -7.42
CA ARG A 28 5.47 -15.51 -6.94
C ARG A 28 4.34 -16.27 -6.27
N CYS A 29 3.32 -15.60 -5.74
CA CYS A 29 2.28 -16.26 -4.94
C CYS A 29 0.92 -15.54 -4.95
N ASP A 30 0.73 -14.58 -5.86
CA ASP A 30 -0.54 -13.87 -6.12
C ASP A 30 -1.13 -13.09 -4.93
N HIS A 31 -0.34 -12.93 -3.85
CA HIS A 31 -0.64 -12.03 -2.74
C HIS A 31 -0.16 -10.61 -3.03
N TYR A 32 -0.79 -9.59 -2.42
CA TYR A 32 -0.30 -8.22 -2.51
C TYR A 32 1.06 -8.02 -1.82
N TYR A 33 1.86 -7.14 -2.38
CA TYR A 33 3.07 -6.61 -1.74
C TYR A 33 2.70 -5.62 -0.63
N THR A 34 3.43 -5.67 0.48
CA THR A 34 3.50 -4.58 1.46
C THR A 34 4.58 -3.58 1.03
N PHE A 35 4.26 -2.30 1.05
CA PHE A 35 5.16 -1.20 0.79
C PHE A 35 5.84 -0.72 2.08
N HIS A 36 7.14 -0.94 2.19
CA HIS A 36 7.95 -0.44 3.29
C HIS A 36 8.49 0.96 2.95
N GLN A 37 7.81 2.01 3.42
CA GLN A 37 8.13 3.40 3.09
C GLN A 37 9.57 3.80 3.45
N HIS A 38 10.06 3.42 4.65
CA HIS A 38 11.42 3.72 5.09
C HIS A 38 12.51 3.12 4.18
N GLN A 39 12.27 1.93 3.64
CA GLN A 39 13.20 1.22 2.76
C GLN A 39 12.93 1.48 1.28
N ARG A 40 11.82 2.16 0.97
CA ARG A 40 11.30 2.34 -0.39
C ARG A 40 11.25 1.02 -1.19
N GLN A 41 10.74 -0.03 -0.55
CA GLN A 41 10.74 -1.39 -1.09
C GLN A 41 9.37 -2.06 -0.97
N LEU A 42 9.05 -2.94 -1.93
CA LEU A 42 7.93 -3.86 -1.88
C LEU A 42 8.38 -5.21 -1.31
N ARG A 43 7.69 -5.72 -0.29
CA ARG A 43 7.95 -7.04 0.31
C ARG A 43 6.68 -7.85 0.44
N CYS A 44 6.74 -9.11 0.00
CA CYS A 44 5.64 -10.05 0.17
C CYS A 44 5.85 -10.81 1.47
N HIS A 45 4.91 -10.72 2.41
CA HIS A 45 5.01 -11.45 3.69
C HIS A 45 4.59 -12.92 3.61
N HIS A 46 4.04 -13.36 2.48
CA HIS A 46 3.68 -14.76 2.27
C HIS A 46 4.87 -15.60 1.76
N CYS A 47 5.73 -15.04 0.90
CA CYS A 47 6.84 -15.77 0.28
C CYS A 47 8.22 -15.08 0.40
N ASP A 48 8.31 -13.99 1.18
CA ASP A 48 9.51 -13.17 1.39
C ASP A 48 10.15 -12.56 0.13
N SER A 49 9.45 -12.57 -1.01
CA SER A 49 9.96 -11.89 -2.20
C SER A 49 10.02 -10.38 -2.01
N GLN A 50 11.04 -9.76 -2.61
CA GLN A 50 11.28 -8.33 -2.52
C GLN A 50 11.42 -7.73 -3.91
N ARG A 51 10.93 -6.50 -4.10
CA ARG A 51 11.07 -5.74 -5.34
C ARG A 51 11.27 -4.25 -5.06
N PRO A 52 11.99 -3.53 -5.93
CA PRO A 52 12.00 -2.08 -5.89
C PRO A 52 10.61 -1.53 -6.18
N VAL A 53 10.31 -0.34 -5.66
CA VAL A 53 9.11 0.41 -6.04
C VAL A 53 9.27 0.87 -7.50
N PRO A 54 8.28 0.60 -8.38
CA PRO A 54 8.35 1.08 -9.76
C PRO A 54 8.23 2.61 -9.80
N HIS A 55 8.91 3.25 -10.76
CA HIS A 55 8.81 4.71 -10.96
C HIS A 55 7.49 5.14 -11.62
N GLN A 56 6.85 4.22 -12.35
CA GLN A 56 5.60 4.44 -13.09
C GLN A 56 4.71 3.21 -12.93
N CYS A 57 3.40 3.42 -13.00
CA CYS A 57 2.42 2.35 -13.00
C CYS A 57 2.65 1.43 -14.21
N PRO A 58 2.79 0.11 -14.00
CA PRO A 58 2.98 -0.83 -15.11
C PRO A 58 1.73 -1.00 -15.98
N GLN A 59 0.55 -0.55 -15.50
CA GLN A 59 -0.72 -0.69 -16.22
C GLN A 59 -1.06 0.54 -17.07
N CYS A 60 -0.85 1.77 -16.57
CA CYS A 60 -1.22 3.00 -17.29
C CYS A 60 -0.07 3.99 -17.53
N GLY A 61 1.13 3.75 -16.98
CA GLY A 61 2.28 4.67 -17.12
C GLY A 61 2.30 5.86 -16.16
N SER A 62 1.25 6.10 -15.37
CA SER A 62 1.21 7.20 -14.40
C SER A 62 2.35 7.11 -13.37
N THR A 63 2.93 8.24 -13.00
CA THR A 63 3.87 8.34 -11.87
C THR A 63 3.17 8.50 -10.52
N HIS A 64 1.83 8.59 -10.51
CA HIS A 64 1.03 8.83 -9.31
C HIS A 64 0.76 7.53 -8.55
N LEU A 65 1.81 7.00 -7.95
CA LEU A 65 1.77 5.84 -7.07
C LEU A 65 1.70 6.28 -5.61
N VAL A 66 0.70 5.78 -4.90
CA VAL A 66 0.39 6.13 -3.51
C VAL A 66 0.36 4.88 -2.64
N SER A 67 0.72 5.03 -1.37
CA SER A 67 0.53 3.96 -0.39
C SER A 67 -0.91 4.00 0.13
N VAL A 68 -1.60 2.87 0.09
CA VAL A 68 -2.96 2.71 0.64
C VAL A 68 -2.96 1.71 1.78
N GLY A 69 -3.62 2.06 2.86
CA GLY A 69 -3.59 1.30 4.10
C GLY A 69 -3.28 2.25 5.25
N VAL A 70 -4.33 2.70 5.91
CA VAL A 70 -4.22 3.52 7.11
C VAL A 70 -4.18 2.55 8.28
N GLY A 71 -3.00 2.40 8.89
CA GLY A 71 -2.93 1.90 10.25
C GLY A 71 -3.67 2.88 11.15
N THR A 72 -4.37 2.39 12.17
CA THR A 72 -5.06 3.23 13.16
C THR A 72 -4.14 4.30 13.75
N GLU A 73 -2.83 4.03 13.83
CA GLU A 73 -1.79 4.94 14.33
C GLU A 73 -1.52 6.15 13.41
N GLN A 74 -1.65 6.03 12.09
CA GLN A 74 -1.49 7.18 11.18
C GLN A 74 -2.72 8.09 11.19
N LEU A 75 -3.91 7.51 11.35
CA LEU A 75 -5.13 8.31 11.41
C LEU A 75 -5.22 9.12 12.71
N GLU A 76 -4.76 8.57 13.83
CA GLU A 76 -4.69 9.32 15.09
C GLU A 76 -3.78 10.55 14.96
N GLN A 77 -2.70 10.48 14.17
CA GLN A 77 -1.85 11.65 13.92
C GLN A 77 -2.49 12.68 12.97
N GLU A 78 -3.23 12.25 11.95
CA GLU A 78 -3.90 13.19 11.02
C GLU A 78 -5.21 13.78 11.56
N LEU A 79 -5.88 13.09 12.50
CA LEU A 79 -7.12 13.56 13.14
C LEU A 79 -6.89 14.23 14.50
N ALA A 80 -5.66 14.23 15.03
CA ALA A 80 -5.34 14.97 16.23
C ALA A 80 -5.46 16.49 15.96
N PRO A 81 -6.17 17.24 16.83
CA PRO A 81 -6.46 18.66 16.64
C PRO A 81 -5.24 19.57 16.78
#